data_AF-A0A7C8ZY52-F1
#
_entry.id   AF-A0A7C8ZY52-F1
#
_cell.length_a   1.000
_cell.length_b   1.000
_cell.length_c   1.000
_cell.angle_alpha   90.00
_cell.angle_beta   90.00
_cell.angle_gamma   90.00
#
_symmetry.space_group_name_H-M   'P 1'
#
loop_
_entity.id
_entity.type
_entity.pdbx_description
1 polymer ?
#
loop_
_entity_poly.entity_id
_entity_poly.type
_entity_poly.pdbx_seq_one_letter_code
_entity_poly.pdbx_strand_id
1 'polypeptide(L)'
;ITDCNEIVYHFLECIYVHVHNTKLRAASVAADAQALPSANGTPLRGYQGTQHNQFSGQCGELKGLDLMVIDYLQQPVNLAKEKGVHVGELVQRLNIPLEKIMSSIKALEDEGLVYSTIDEEHYKSTG
;
A
#
# COMPACT_ATOMS: atom_id res chain seq x y z
N ILE A 1 24.86 -17.77 7.64
CA ILE A 1 23.93 -17.37 8.73
C ILE A 1 23.45 -18.66 9.35
N THR A 2 23.94 -18.97 10.54
CA THR A 2 23.79 -20.30 11.15
C THR A 2 22.84 -20.26 12.35
N ASP A 3 22.33 -19.07 12.69
CA ASP A 3 21.30 -18.82 13.67
C ASP A 3 20.25 -17.90 13.02
N CYS A 4 19.06 -18.44 12.74
CA CYS A 4 17.97 -17.66 12.14
C CYS A 4 17.32 -16.71 13.15
N ASN A 5 17.58 -16.87 14.45
CA ASN A 5 17.03 -16.00 15.49
C ASN A 5 17.72 -14.64 15.45
N GLU A 6 19.01 -14.56 15.13
CA GLU A 6 19.73 -13.29 14.95
C GLU A 6 19.06 -12.38 13.90
N ILE A 7 18.59 -12.97 12.78
CA ILE A 7 17.86 -12.24 11.74
C ILE A 7 16.54 -11.70 12.31
N VAL A 8 15.78 -12.54 13.01
CA VAL A 8 14.48 -12.15 13.60
C VAL A 8 14.66 -11.06 14.66
N TYR A 9 15.67 -11.19 15.53
CA TYR A 9 15.99 -10.17 16.53
C TYR A 9 16.37 -8.84 15.90
N HIS A 10 17.20 -8.86 14.85
CA HIS A 10 17.56 -7.66 14.11
C HIS A 10 16.34 -6.93 13.53
N PHE A 11 15.40 -7.67 12.92
CA PHE A 11 14.16 -7.07 12.42
C PHE A 11 13.30 -6.48 13.54
N LEU A 12 13.15 -7.19 14.66
CA LEU A 12 12.41 -6.70 15.83
C LEU A 12 13.02 -5.41 16.40
N GLU A 13 14.36 -5.35 16.51
CA GLU A 13 15.08 -4.16 16.97
C GLU A 13 14.89 -2.98 16.01
N CYS A 14 14.99 -3.21 14.69
CA CYS A 14 14.75 -2.17 13.69
C CYS A 14 13.33 -1.60 13.77
N ILE A 15 12.31 -2.46 13.91
CA ILE A 15 10.92 -2.03 14.07
C ILE A 15 10.76 -1.22 15.37
N TYR A 16 11.31 -1.73 16.48
CA TYR A 16 11.23 -1.07 17.78
C TYR A 16 11.83 0.34 17.76
N VAL A 17 13.07 0.48 17.28
CA VAL A 17 13.77 1.77 17.19
C VAL A 17 13.03 2.73 16.26
N HIS A 18 12.51 2.24 15.13
CA HIS A 18 11.76 3.06 14.18
C HIS A 18 10.47 3.60 14.80
N VAL A 19 9.67 2.76 15.47
CA VAL A 19 8.43 3.18 16.14
C VAL A 19 8.74 4.18 17.25
N HIS A 20 9.76 3.91 18.06
CA HIS A 20 10.16 4.79 19.15
C HIS A 20 10.59 6.18 18.64
N ASN A 21 11.45 6.23 17.63
CA ASN A 21 11.93 7.49 17.05
C ASN A 21 10.84 8.26 16.32
N THR A 22 9.95 7.57 15.61
CA THR A 22 8.82 8.21 14.92
C THR A 22 7.82 8.81 15.91
N LYS A 23 7.52 8.13 17.03
CA LYS A 23 6.67 8.68 18.10
C LYS A 23 7.31 9.89 18.79
N LEU A 24 8.61 9.85 19.05
CA LEU A 24 9.34 11.01 19.59
C LEU A 24 9.35 12.20 18.63
N ARG A 25 9.57 11.96 17.33
CA ARG A 25 9.49 13.03 16.31
C ARG A 25 8.08 13.58 16.16
N ALA A 26 7.03 12.75 16.25
CA ALA A 26 5.65 13.22 16.24
C ALA A 26 5.33 14.11 17.46
N ALA A 27 5.91 13.82 18.62
CA ALA A 27 5.78 14.65 19.82
C ALA A 27 6.56 15.97 19.72
N SER A 28 7.71 16.01 19.05
CA SER A 28 8.53 17.23 18.93
C SER A 28 7.98 18.24 17.91
N VAL A 29 7.18 17.83 16.93
CA VAL A 29 6.57 18.74 15.93
C VAL A 29 5.38 19.53 16.51
N ALA A 30 4.87 19.16 17.69
CA ALA A 30 3.76 19.86 18.34
C ALA A 30 4.18 21.06 19.21
N ALA A 31 5.48 21.34 19.39
CA ALA A 31 5.97 22.32 20.38
C ALA A 31 6.59 23.61 19.81
N ASP A 32 6.65 23.80 18.49
CA ASP A 32 7.35 24.96 17.89
C ASP A 32 6.48 25.74 16.88
N ALA A 33 5.25 26.09 17.28
CA ALA A 33 4.41 27.01 16.53
C ALA A 33 3.85 28.12 17.44
N GLN A 34 4.73 29.01 17.92
CA GLN A 34 4.33 30.29 18.53
C GLN A 34 5.16 31.47 18.01
N ALA A 35 4.44 32.54 17.66
CA ALA A 35 4.81 33.93 17.34
C ALA A 35 5.17 34.25 15.87
N LEU A 36 4.61 35.25 15.15
CA LEU A 36 3.54 36.26 15.32
C LEU A 36 3.42 37.06 13.96
N PRO A 37 2.58 38.13 13.81
CA PRO A 37 1.44 38.23 12.88
C PRO A 37 1.69 39.01 11.56
N SER A 38 0.74 38.97 10.59
CA SER A 38 0.13 40.18 9.98
C SER A 38 -0.80 39.89 8.79
N ALA A 39 -2.01 40.48 8.88
CA ALA A 39 -2.88 41.07 7.86
C ALA A 39 -3.41 40.29 6.62
N ASN A 40 -4.75 40.21 6.62
CA ASN A 40 -5.69 40.32 5.50
C ASN A 40 -5.73 39.24 4.38
N GLY A 41 -6.85 38.50 4.33
CA GLY A 41 -7.42 38.02 3.06
C GLY A 41 -8.26 36.74 3.11
N THR A 42 -9.57 36.89 3.33
CA THR A 42 -10.70 36.02 2.88
C THR A 42 -10.77 34.53 3.29
N PRO A 43 -11.91 34.06 3.86
CA PRO A 43 -12.17 32.64 4.06
C PRO A 43 -13.02 32.07 2.90
N LEU A 44 -12.60 30.98 2.26
CA LEU A 44 -13.58 30.02 1.71
C LEU A 44 -13.01 28.63 1.44
N ARG A 45 -13.80 27.65 1.88
CA ARG A 45 -13.82 26.21 1.55
C ARG A 45 -12.69 25.34 2.10
N GLY A 46 -13.05 24.73 3.23
CA GLY A 46 -12.46 23.48 3.66
C GLY A 46 -12.66 22.35 2.66
N TYR A 47 -11.67 21.47 2.67
CA TYR A 47 -11.88 20.05 2.43
C TYR A 47 -11.25 19.33 3.60
N GLN A 48 -12.13 18.86 4.48
CA GLN A 48 -11.85 17.84 5.46
C GLN A 48 -11.61 16.54 4.67
N GLY A 49 -10.34 16.29 4.32
CA GLY A 49 -9.89 15.01 3.81
C GLY A 49 -9.74 14.04 4.97
N THR A 50 -10.67 13.11 5.06
CA THR A 50 -10.66 11.91 5.89
C THR A 50 -9.27 11.33 6.09
N GLN A 51 -8.89 11.15 7.36
CA GLN A 51 -7.74 10.36 7.78
C GLN A 51 -7.96 8.91 7.31
N HIS A 52 -7.43 8.58 6.13
CA HIS A 52 -7.28 7.20 5.72
C HIS A 52 -5.95 6.70 6.28
N ASN A 53 -6.04 5.68 7.11
CA ASN A 53 -4.96 4.98 7.77
C ASN A 53 -3.87 4.62 6.74
N GLN A 54 -2.78 5.40 6.67
CA GLN A 54 -1.65 5.12 5.80
C GLN A 54 -0.79 4.04 6.45
N PHE A 55 -1.27 2.79 6.43
CA PHE A 55 -0.39 1.64 6.56
C PHE A 55 0.26 1.38 5.19
N SER A 56 1.16 2.29 4.79
CA SER A 56 2.03 2.09 3.63
C SER A 56 3.33 1.48 4.12
N GLY A 57 3.30 0.16 4.32
CA GLY A 57 4.50 -0.65 4.34
C GLY A 57 5.08 -0.62 2.92
N GLN A 58 6.20 0.05 2.77
CA GLN A 58 6.95 0.21 1.53
C GLN A 58 7.16 -1.16 0.83
N CYS A 59 6.41 -1.42 -0.24
CA CYS A 59 6.86 -2.29 -1.33
C CYS A 59 7.21 -1.36 -2.50
N GLY A 60 8.40 -1.56 -3.06
CA GLY A 60 9.09 -0.60 -3.92
C GLY A 60 8.27 -0.14 -5.10
N GLU A 61 8.38 1.15 -5.45
CA GLU A 61 8.01 1.79 -6.72
C GLU A 61 6.83 1.23 -7.54
N LEU A 62 5.80 0.68 -6.88
CA LEU A 62 4.59 0.23 -7.56
C LEU A 62 3.88 1.45 -8.14
N LYS A 63 3.65 1.44 -9.46
CA LYS A 63 2.91 2.53 -10.10
C LYS A 63 1.48 2.51 -9.58
N GLY A 64 0.80 3.65 -9.63
CA GLY A 64 -0.55 3.78 -9.08
C GLY A 64 -1.57 2.74 -9.59
N LEU A 65 -1.40 2.23 -10.82
CA LEU A 65 -2.23 1.16 -11.38
C LEU A 65 -1.93 -0.20 -10.74
N ASP A 66 -0.65 -0.52 -10.55
CA ASP A 66 -0.19 -1.78 -9.97
C ASP A 66 -0.68 -1.88 -8.52
N LEU A 67 -0.62 -0.75 -7.78
CA LEU A 67 -1.20 -0.60 -6.45
C LEU A 67 -2.71 -0.86 -6.42
N MET A 68 -3.47 -0.33 -7.39
CA MET A 68 -4.91 -0.56 -7.46
C MET A 68 -5.26 -2.03 -7.74
N VAL A 69 -4.50 -2.68 -8.62
CA VAL A 69 -4.70 -4.10 -8.95
C VAL A 69 -4.37 -4.99 -7.75
N ILE A 70 -3.22 -4.77 -7.10
CA ILE A 70 -2.82 -5.57 -5.94
C ILE A 70 -3.74 -5.36 -4.74
N ASP A 71 -4.16 -4.11 -4.47
CA ASP A 71 -5.12 -3.80 -3.39
C ASP A 71 -6.44 -4.54 -3.60
N TYR A 72 -6.94 -4.56 -4.84
CA TYR A 72 -8.15 -5.31 -5.17
C TYR A 72 -7.98 -6.81 -4.95
N LEU A 73 -6.86 -7.39 -5.39
CA LEU A 73 -6.57 -8.82 -5.22
C LEU A 73 -6.43 -9.21 -3.74
N GLN A 74 -5.86 -8.32 -2.91
CA GLN A 74 -5.69 -8.52 -1.47
C GLN A 74 -6.97 -8.35 -0.66
N GLN A 75 -8.09 -7.95 -1.27
CA GLN A 75 -9.36 -7.87 -0.53
C GLN A 75 -9.74 -9.25 0.01
N PRO A 76 -10.26 -9.35 1.25
CA PRO A 76 -10.55 -10.63 1.89
C PRO A 76 -11.54 -11.49 1.10
N VAL A 77 -12.45 -10.84 0.37
CA VAL A 77 -13.42 -11.51 -0.52
C VAL A 77 -12.76 -12.20 -1.72
N ASN A 78 -11.62 -11.69 -2.18
CA ASN A 78 -10.89 -12.21 -3.33
C ASN A 78 -9.85 -13.26 -2.89
N LEU A 79 -9.24 -13.08 -1.72
CA LEU A 79 -8.39 -14.10 -1.08
C LEU A 79 -9.16 -15.39 -0.79
N ALA A 80 -10.42 -15.27 -0.36
CA ALA A 80 -11.30 -16.42 -0.11
C ALA A 80 -11.75 -17.16 -1.39
N LYS A 81 -11.63 -16.54 -2.58
CA LYS A 81 -11.98 -17.21 -3.84
C LYS A 81 -10.90 -18.24 -4.16
N GLU A 82 -11.26 -19.51 -4.23
CA GLU A 82 -10.30 -20.60 -4.48
C GLU A 82 -9.58 -20.44 -5.83
N LYS A 83 -10.33 -20.08 -6.88
CA LYS A 83 -9.83 -19.86 -8.24
C LYS A 83 -9.07 -18.55 -8.45
N GLY A 84 -9.21 -17.57 -7.54
CA GLY A 84 -8.69 -16.22 -7.72
C GLY A 84 -9.65 -15.29 -8.46
N VAL A 85 -9.15 -14.15 -8.91
CA VAL A 85 -9.94 -13.10 -9.58
C VAL A 85 -9.67 -13.14 -11.08
N HIS A 86 -10.75 -13.11 -11.86
CA HIS A 86 -10.67 -13.08 -13.31
C HIS A 86 -10.29 -11.68 -13.84
N VAL A 87 -9.48 -11.60 -14.90
CA VAL A 87 -9.05 -10.30 -15.47
C VAL A 87 -10.24 -9.43 -15.90
N GLY A 88 -11.28 -10.04 -16.45
CA GLY A 88 -12.52 -9.33 -16.82
C GLY A 88 -13.23 -8.68 -15.63
N GLU A 89 -13.16 -9.30 -14.44
CA GLU A 89 -13.71 -8.71 -13.22
C GLU A 89 -12.88 -7.48 -12.79
N LEU A 90 -11.55 -7.56 -12.92
CA LEU A 90 -10.66 -6.42 -12.66
C LEU A 90 -10.95 -5.24 -13.60
N VAL A 91 -11.15 -5.49 -14.89
CA VAL A 91 -11.52 -4.47 -15.89
C VAL A 91 -12.82 -3.77 -15.50
N GLN A 92 -13.83 -4.55 -15.12
CA GLN A 92 -15.14 -4.01 -14.75
C GLN A 92 -15.09 -3.21 -13.44
N ARG A 93 -14.33 -3.70 -12.45
CA ARG A 93 -14.30 -3.13 -11.10
C ARG A 93 -13.41 -1.90 -11.00
N LEU A 94 -12.23 -1.95 -11.61
CA LEU A 94 -11.28 -0.85 -11.60
C LEU A 94 -11.56 0.19 -12.70
N ASN A 95 -12.42 -0.15 -13.67
CA ASN A 95 -12.71 0.68 -14.85
C ASN A 95 -11.44 1.00 -15.68
N ILE A 96 -10.47 0.09 -15.68
CA ILE A 96 -9.20 0.22 -16.39
C ILE A 96 -9.24 -0.68 -17.63
N PRO A 97 -8.74 -0.24 -18.79
CA PRO A 97 -8.68 -1.07 -19.99
C PRO A 97 -7.82 -2.33 -19.79
N LEU A 98 -8.26 -3.44 -20.39
CA LEU A 98 -7.63 -4.76 -20.27
C LEU A 98 -6.11 -4.75 -20.50
N GLU A 99 -5.64 -4.02 -21.51
CA GLU A 99 -4.21 -3.93 -21.86
C GLU A 99 -3.36 -3.40 -20.70
N LYS A 100 -3.88 -2.41 -19.97
CA LYS A 100 -3.20 -1.83 -18.81
C LYS A 100 -3.22 -2.78 -17.62
N ILE A 101 -4.33 -3.46 -17.39
CA ILE A 101 -4.43 -4.46 -16.33
C ILE A 101 -3.46 -5.62 -16.58
N MET A 102 -3.43 -6.16 -17.81
CA MET A 102 -2.50 -7.23 -18.18
C MET A 102 -1.04 -6.79 -18.02
N SER A 103 -0.72 -5.56 -18.41
CA SER A 103 0.63 -5.00 -18.23
C SER A 103 1.01 -4.87 -16.74
N SER A 104 0.07 -4.41 -15.91
CA SER A 104 0.24 -4.31 -14.46
C SER A 104 0.37 -5.68 -13.79
N ILE A 105 -0.47 -6.64 -14.15
CA ILE A 105 -0.40 -8.02 -13.64
C ILE A 105 0.96 -8.63 -13.97
N LYS A 106 1.45 -8.46 -15.19
CA LYS A 106 2.77 -8.97 -15.60
C LYS A 106 3.89 -8.37 -14.74
N ALA A 107 3.86 -7.06 -14.50
CA ALA A 107 4.83 -6.42 -13.61
C ALA A 107 4.74 -6.98 -12.17
N LEU A 108 3.51 -7.17 -11.65
CA LEU A 108 3.28 -7.76 -10.34
C LEU A 108 3.71 -9.24 -10.26
N GLU A 109 3.62 -9.99 -11.35
CA GLU A 109 4.14 -11.36 -11.48
C GLU A 109 5.67 -11.38 -11.49
N ASP A 110 6.31 -10.50 -12.27
CA ASP A 110 7.77 -10.33 -12.29
C ASP A 110 8.33 -9.95 -10.90
N GLU A 111 7.55 -9.19 -10.11
CA GLU A 111 7.87 -8.85 -8.72
C GLU A 111 7.52 -9.96 -7.70
N GLY A 112 6.80 -11.00 -8.12
CA GLY A 112 6.36 -12.11 -7.25
C GLY A 112 5.20 -11.76 -6.30
N LEU A 113 4.51 -10.65 -6.54
CA LEU A 113 3.37 -10.21 -5.74
C LEU A 113 2.04 -10.88 -6.15
N VAL A 114 1.97 -11.32 -7.40
CA VAL A 114 0.80 -11.99 -8.00
C VAL A 114 1.23 -13.27 -8.71
N TYR A 115 0.34 -14.25 -8.78
CA TYR A 115 0.51 -15.45 -9.60
C TYR A 115 -0.81 -15.85 -10.27
N SER A 116 -0.72 -16.40 -11.48
CA SER A 116 -1.83 -17.10 -12.13
C SER A 116 -2.13 -18.43 -11.44
N THR A 117 -3.41 -18.83 -11.40
CA THR A 117 -3.83 -20.06 -10.72
C THR A 117 -3.83 -21.26 -11.67
N ILE A 118 -4.97 -21.91 -11.87
CA ILE A 118 -5.14 -23.05 -12.78
C ILE A 118 -5.23 -22.61 -14.25
N ASP A 119 -5.64 -21.37 -14.49
CA ASP A 119 -5.86 -20.79 -15.81
C ASP A 119 -5.08 -19.47 -15.92
N GLU A 120 -4.62 -19.13 -17.13
CA GLU A 120 -3.91 -17.86 -17.43
C GLU A 120 -4.81 -16.61 -17.34
N GLU A 121 -6.06 -16.78 -16.91
CA GLU A 121 -7.07 -15.72 -16.82
C GLU A 121 -7.47 -15.39 -15.37
N HIS A 122 -6.96 -16.15 -14.40
CA HIS A 122 -7.28 -15.99 -12.98
C HIS A 122 -6.03 -15.77 -12.14
N TYR A 123 -6.06 -14.73 -11.31
CA TYR A 123 -4.89 -14.27 -10.56
C TYR A 123 -5.15 -14.18 -9.05
N LYS A 124 -4.09 -14.39 -8.26
CA LYS A 124 -4.08 -14.27 -6.80
C LYS A 124 -2.88 -13.48 -6.29
N SER A 125 -3.04 -12.78 -5.17
CA SER A 125 -1.92 -12.18 -4.45
C SER A 125 -1.16 -13.22 -3.63
N THR A 126 0.14 -13.02 -3.49
CA THR A 126 1.04 -13.84 -2.66
C THR A 126 0.93 -13.51 -1.16
N GLY A 127 0.25 -12.42 -0.80
CA GLY A 127 0.06 -11.95 0.59
C GLY A 127 -1.38 -12.05 1.07
#